data_AF-A0A0B7N862-F1
#
_entry.id   AF-A0A0B7N862-F1
#
_cell.length_a   1.000
_cell.length_b   1.000
_cell.length_c   1.000
_cell.angle_alpha   90.00
_cell.angle_beta   90.00
_cell.angle_gamma   90.00
#
_symmetry.space_group_name_H-M   'P 1'
#
loop_
_entity.id
_entity.type
_entity.pdbx_description
1 polymer ?
#
loop_
_entity_poly.entity_id
_entity_poly.type
_entity_poly.pdbx_seq_one_letter_code
_entity_poly.pdbx_strand_id
1 'polypeptide(L)'
;MKYEEELLSRLRAICLIQCVGYRLELPIHTVATASALFHRFYSRRTFFEYKANKIAQACVFIACKSDESSRRANDIAKSWLYKPKQTLSEKKINKFIADLLYYELIVLDITCFDMQIDHPYYELFEFVKHMNTPNDVVHAALAFITDRLPLCLWYDPRSIAAAALLMGYHGHDIQFPADTNSVWGEYLQTNSDLIGEIVGSIMDVYKLPKKYSNNNTPNNNNNNYHSSNNKR
;
A
#
# COMPACT_ATOMS: atom_id res chain seq x y z
N MET A 1 19.80 10.63 3.30
CA MET A 1 18.36 10.91 3.45
C MET A 1 18.03 10.63 4.89
N LYS A 2 17.27 11.48 5.57
CA LYS A 2 16.83 11.16 6.94
C LYS A 2 15.77 10.05 6.90
N TYR A 3 15.65 9.25 7.96
CA TYR A 3 14.67 8.17 8.04
C TYR A 3 13.23 8.62 7.72
N GLU A 4 12.80 9.74 8.29
CA GLU A 4 11.47 10.30 8.05
C GLU A 4 11.23 10.67 6.57
N GLU A 5 12.23 11.22 5.89
CA GLU A 5 12.14 11.59 4.47
C GLU A 5 12.01 10.35 3.57
N GLU A 6 12.73 9.29 3.92
CA GLU A 6 12.66 8.01 3.23
C GLU A 6 11.27 7.38 3.42
N LEU A 7 10.79 7.33 4.67
CA LEU A 7 9.47 6.80 5.00
C LEU A 7 8.38 7.56 4.24
N LEU A 8 8.42 8.90 4.23
CA LEU A 8 7.47 9.71 3.44
C LEU A 8 7.55 9.42 1.93
N SER A 9 8.73 9.16 1.40
CA SER A 9 8.92 8.80 0.00
C SER A 9 8.29 7.44 -0.33
N ARG A 10 8.43 6.45 0.58
CA ARG A 10 7.74 5.16 0.48
C ARG A 10 6.23 5.33 0.55
N LEU A 11 5.71 6.04 1.56
CA LEU A 11 4.29 6.29 1.74
C LEU A 11 3.63 6.92 0.49
N ARG A 12 4.28 7.91 -0.11
CA ARG A 12 3.81 8.56 -1.33
C ARG A 12 3.79 7.62 -2.53
N ALA A 13 4.83 6.80 -2.68
CA ALA A 13 4.91 5.83 -3.77
C ALA A 13 3.84 4.74 -3.63
N ILE A 14 3.67 4.17 -2.44
CA ILE A 14 2.63 3.17 -2.17
C ILE A 14 1.23 3.74 -2.38
N CYS A 15 0.97 4.96 -1.91
CA CYS A 15 -0.31 5.65 -2.17
C CYS A 15 -0.59 5.78 -3.68
N LEU A 16 0.44 6.10 -4.47
CA LEU A 16 0.30 6.19 -5.93
C LEU A 16 0.06 4.82 -6.57
N ILE A 17 0.73 3.77 -6.11
CA ILE A 17 0.49 2.37 -6.50
C ILE A 17 -0.98 2.00 -6.24
N GLN A 18 -1.49 2.29 -5.03
CA GLN A 18 -2.88 2.03 -4.65
C GLN A 18 -3.88 2.83 -5.52
N CYS A 19 -3.63 4.13 -5.77
CA CYS A 19 -4.49 4.94 -6.65
C CYS A 19 -4.54 4.38 -8.07
N VAL A 20 -3.40 3.93 -8.62
CA VAL A 20 -3.34 3.36 -9.96
C VAL A 20 -3.98 1.98 -9.99
N GLY A 21 -3.75 1.16 -8.96
CA GLY A 21 -4.41 -0.13 -8.78
C GLY A 21 -5.93 0.01 -8.78
N TYR A 22 -6.47 0.99 -8.04
CA TYR A 22 -7.89 1.31 -8.05
C TYR A 22 -8.40 1.69 -9.44
N ARG A 23 -7.69 2.58 -10.18
CA ARG A 23 -8.09 2.99 -11.55
C ARG A 23 -8.04 1.87 -12.57
N LEU A 24 -7.17 0.90 -12.37
CA LEU A 24 -6.99 -0.26 -13.23
C LEU A 24 -7.81 -1.48 -12.78
N GLU A 25 -8.59 -1.32 -11.70
CA GLU A 25 -9.39 -2.37 -11.06
C GLU A 25 -8.54 -3.62 -10.79
N LEU A 26 -7.34 -3.41 -10.24
CA LEU A 26 -6.44 -4.51 -9.89
C LEU A 26 -6.93 -5.20 -8.60
N PRO A 27 -6.79 -6.53 -8.51
CA PRO A 27 -6.98 -7.24 -7.27
C PRO A 27 -6.09 -6.71 -6.15
N ILE A 28 -6.57 -6.80 -4.90
CA ILE A 28 -5.82 -6.34 -3.73
C ILE A 28 -4.45 -7.02 -3.60
N HIS A 29 -4.37 -8.32 -3.89
CA HIS A 29 -3.12 -9.07 -3.83
C HIS A 29 -2.09 -8.54 -4.85
N THR A 30 -2.50 -8.17 -6.06
CA THR A 30 -1.61 -7.58 -7.07
C THR A 30 -1.03 -6.25 -6.62
N VAL A 31 -1.85 -5.41 -5.98
CA VAL A 31 -1.42 -4.12 -5.42
C VAL A 31 -0.44 -4.32 -4.26
N ALA A 32 -0.70 -5.32 -3.41
CA ALA A 32 0.18 -5.71 -2.32
C ALA A 32 1.51 -6.25 -2.86
N THR A 33 1.49 -7.10 -3.90
CA THR A 33 2.69 -7.61 -4.58
C THR A 33 3.54 -6.47 -5.11
N ALA A 34 2.93 -5.51 -5.82
CA ALA A 34 3.62 -4.31 -6.32
C ALA A 34 4.26 -3.49 -5.19
N SER A 35 3.58 -3.35 -4.05
CA SER A 35 4.06 -2.61 -2.90
C SER A 35 5.24 -3.31 -2.22
N ALA A 36 5.15 -4.62 -2.03
CA ALA A 36 6.23 -5.43 -1.47
C ALA A 36 7.48 -5.44 -2.36
N LEU A 37 7.34 -5.52 -3.69
CA LEU A 37 8.48 -5.37 -4.62
C LEU A 37 9.15 -4.00 -4.50
N PHE A 38 8.34 -2.95 -4.39
CA PHE A 38 8.86 -1.60 -4.19
C PHE A 38 9.68 -1.51 -2.89
N HIS A 39 9.19 -2.13 -1.81
CA HIS A 39 9.94 -2.24 -0.57
C HIS A 39 11.24 -3.05 -0.74
N ARG A 40 11.18 -4.23 -1.40
CA ARG A 40 12.35 -5.10 -1.69
C ARG A 40 13.41 -4.41 -2.55
N PHE A 41 12.98 -3.54 -3.47
CA PHE A 41 13.90 -2.77 -4.30
C PHE A 41 14.71 -1.78 -3.44
N TYR A 42 14.00 -0.99 -2.63
CA TYR A 42 14.60 0.05 -1.79
C TYR A 42 15.20 -0.48 -0.48
N SER A 43 15.18 -1.79 -0.23
CA SER A 43 16.06 -2.40 0.79
C SER A 43 17.48 -2.63 0.25
N ARG A 44 17.64 -2.68 -1.08
CA ARG A 44 18.94 -2.90 -1.76
C ARG A 44 19.48 -1.64 -2.45
N ARG A 45 18.61 -0.68 -2.79
CA ARG A 45 18.96 0.56 -3.51
C ARG A 45 18.50 1.81 -2.79
N THR A 46 19.08 2.93 -3.19
CA THR A 46 18.81 4.24 -2.58
C THR A 46 17.81 5.07 -3.40
N PHE A 47 17.06 5.93 -2.72
CA PHE A 47 16.17 6.93 -3.35
C PHE A 47 16.92 8.03 -4.11
N PHE A 48 18.24 8.16 -3.91
CA PHE A 48 19.08 9.10 -4.65
C PHE A 48 19.43 8.61 -6.05
N GLU A 49 19.62 7.29 -6.19
CA GLU A 49 19.98 6.64 -7.45
C GLU A 49 18.73 6.48 -8.34
N TYR A 50 17.64 5.98 -7.77
CA TYR A 50 16.43 5.66 -8.50
C TYR A 50 15.22 6.44 -7.99
N LYS A 51 14.50 7.08 -8.91
CA LYS A 51 13.29 7.86 -8.58
C LYS A 51 12.14 6.92 -8.20
N ALA A 52 11.59 7.10 -7.00
CA ALA A 52 10.48 6.32 -6.45
C ALA A 52 9.31 6.14 -7.43
N ASN A 53 8.93 7.22 -8.12
CA ASN A 53 7.84 7.19 -9.09
C ASN A 53 8.09 6.23 -10.25
N LYS A 54 9.33 6.13 -10.74
CA LYS A 54 9.70 5.24 -11.86
C LYS A 54 9.74 3.78 -11.42
N ILE A 55 10.26 3.52 -10.23
CA ILE A 55 10.27 2.18 -9.64
C ILE A 55 8.84 1.71 -9.36
N ALA A 56 8.00 2.55 -8.77
CA ALA A 56 6.60 2.23 -8.50
C ALA A 56 5.80 1.87 -9.78
N GLN A 57 6.05 2.57 -10.90
CA GLN A 57 5.47 2.25 -12.21
C GLN A 57 5.86 0.84 -12.66
N ALA A 58 7.15 0.51 -12.57
CA ALA A 58 7.67 -0.79 -12.94
C ALA A 58 7.13 -1.90 -12.03
N CYS A 59 7.11 -1.70 -10.71
CA CYS A 59 6.58 -2.68 -9.75
C CYS A 59 5.11 -3.05 -10.04
N VAL A 60 4.26 -2.06 -10.37
CA VAL A 60 2.86 -2.34 -10.77
C VAL A 60 2.81 -3.16 -12.06
N PHE A 61 3.64 -2.83 -13.05
CA PHE A 61 3.64 -3.57 -14.31
C PHE A 61 4.11 -5.02 -14.14
N ILE A 62 5.14 -5.25 -13.31
CA ILE A 62 5.64 -6.60 -13.03
C ILE A 62 4.62 -7.39 -12.23
N ALA A 63 4.03 -6.82 -11.16
CA ALA A 63 3.00 -7.49 -10.36
C ALA A 63 1.78 -7.89 -11.20
N CYS A 64 1.33 -7.03 -12.12
CA CYS A 64 0.26 -7.39 -13.05
C CYS A 64 0.63 -8.60 -13.93
N LYS A 65 1.90 -8.75 -14.30
CA LYS A 65 2.35 -9.90 -15.10
C LYS A 65 2.48 -11.17 -14.27
N SER A 66 2.94 -11.07 -13.01
CA SER A 66 3.12 -12.24 -12.14
C SER A 66 1.80 -12.84 -11.67
N ASP A 67 0.80 -11.99 -11.37
CA ASP A 67 -0.42 -12.42 -10.67
C ASP A 67 -1.59 -12.69 -11.64
N GLU A 68 -1.28 -13.00 -12.92
CA GLU A 68 -2.24 -13.23 -14.01
C GLU A 68 -3.23 -12.08 -14.30
N SER A 69 -3.13 -10.95 -13.60
CA SER A 69 -3.94 -9.74 -13.79
C SER A 69 -3.31 -8.78 -14.83
N SER A 70 -2.81 -9.32 -15.93
CA SER A 70 -1.96 -8.58 -16.86
C SER A 70 -2.67 -7.37 -17.47
N ARG A 71 -2.00 -6.21 -17.42
CA ARG A 71 -2.46 -4.95 -18.02
C ARG A 71 -1.45 -4.51 -19.07
N ARG A 72 -1.95 -3.98 -20.19
CA ARG A 72 -1.07 -3.44 -21.23
C ARG A 72 -0.33 -2.22 -20.70
N ALA A 73 0.93 -2.06 -21.09
CA ALA A 73 1.74 -0.90 -20.71
C ALA A 73 1.07 0.45 -21.05
N ASN A 74 0.28 0.49 -22.13
CA ASN A 74 -0.51 1.66 -22.52
C ASN A 74 -1.60 2.00 -21.48
N ASP A 75 -2.28 0.99 -20.94
CA ASP A 75 -3.35 1.20 -19.96
C ASP A 75 -2.75 1.69 -18.63
N ILE A 76 -1.60 1.13 -18.22
CA ILE A 76 -0.83 1.62 -17.07
C ILE A 76 -0.38 3.07 -17.30
N ALA A 77 0.17 3.39 -18.48
CA ALA A 77 0.61 4.74 -18.82
C ALA A 77 -0.54 5.76 -18.74
N LYS A 78 -1.72 5.41 -19.28
CA LYS A 78 -2.92 6.26 -19.22
C LYS A 78 -3.38 6.47 -17.78
N SER A 79 -3.42 5.41 -16.97
CA SER A 79 -3.83 5.49 -15.56
C SER A 79 -2.85 6.30 -14.72
N TRP A 80 -1.54 6.19 -14.98
CA TRP A 80 -0.51 6.92 -14.25
C TRP A 80 -0.43 8.40 -14.64
N LEU A 81 -0.55 8.69 -15.93
CA LEU A 81 -0.50 10.06 -16.46
C LEU A 81 -1.84 10.79 -16.37
N TYR A 82 -2.90 10.11 -15.91
CA TYR A 82 -4.25 10.65 -15.82
C TYR A 82 -4.26 12.02 -15.11
N LYS A 83 -4.80 13.01 -15.81
CA LYS A 83 -5.06 14.35 -15.29
C LYS A 83 -6.46 14.78 -15.75
N PRO A 84 -7.31 15.30 -14.85
CA PRO A 84 -8.64 15.77 -15.22
C PRO A 84 -8.54 16.82 -16.33
N LYS A 85 -9.41 16.71 -17.35
CA LYS A 85 -9.54 17.67 -18.45
C LYS A 85 -8.30 17.83 -19.35
N GLN A 86 -7.34 16.91 -19.29
CA GLN A 86 -6.15 16.94 -20.15
C GLN A 86 -6.10 15.72 -21.08
N THR A 87 -6.02 15.97 -22.38
CA THR A 87 -5.75 14.94 -23.38
C THR A 87 -4.26 14.55 -23.33
N LEU A 88 -4.01 13.24 -23.28
CA LEU A 88 -2.65 12.69 -23.27
C LEU A 88 -2.15 12.56 -24.71
N SER A 89 -1.01 13.22 -25.00
CA SER A 89 -0.33 13.05 -26.28
C SER A 89 0.32 11.67 -26.37
N GLU A 90 0.21 11.03 -27.54
CA GLU A 90 0.85 9.74 -27.84
C GLU A 90 2.36 9.76 -27.58
N LYS A 91 3.04 10.87 -27.88
CA LYS A 91 4.48 11.04 -27.61
C LYS A 91 4.81 10.85 -26.13
N LYS A 92 3.95 11.33 -25.22
CA LYS A 92 4.13 11.19 -23.77
C LYS A 92 3.90 9.74 -23.31
N ILE A 93 2.91 9.08 -23.89
CA ILE A 93 2.61 7.66 -23.61
C ILE A 93 3.76 6.78 -24.09
N ASN A 94 4.24 6.96 -25.31
CA ASN A 94 5.34 6.16 -25.86
C ASN A 94 6.63 6.34 -25.05
N LYS A 95 6.95 7.58 -24.64
CA LYS A 95 8.07 7.84 -23.73
C LYS A 95 7.89 7.15 -22.37
N PHE A 96 6.69 7.20 -21.81
CA PHE A 96 6.39 6.51 -20.55
C PHE A 96 6.60 5.00 -20.68
N ILE A 97 6.10 4.39 -21.76
CA ILE A 97 6.24 2.95 -22.01
C ILE A 97 7.71 2.58 -22.17
N ALA A 98 8.50 3.35 -22.93
CA ALA A 98 9.93 3.11 -23.08
C ALA A 98 10.66 3.16 -21.72
N ASP A 99 10.39 4.16 -20.90
CA ASP A 99 10.94 4.24 -19.54
C ASP A 99 10.46 3.05 -18.69
N LEU A 100 9.17 2.70 -18.75
CA LEU A 100 8.59 1.60 -17.98
C LEU A 100 9.30 0.27 -18.25
N LEU A 101 9.53 -0.05 -19.52
CA LEU A 101 10.22 -1.27 -19.94
C LEU A 101 11.70 -1.28 -19.51
N TYR A 102 12.35 -0.11 -19.51
CA TYR A 102 13.72 0.00 -19.01
C TYR A 102 13.79 -0.25 -17.49
N TYR A 103 12.91 0.37 -16.71
CA TYR A 103 12.88 0.19 -15.26
C TYR A 103 12.37 -1.19 -14.84
N GLU A 104 11.53 -1.84 -15.64
CA GLU A 104 11.12 -3.23 -15.44
C GLU A 104 12.34 -4.15 -15.31
N LEU A 105 13.27 -4.08 -16.26
CA LEU A 105 14.49 -4.90 -16.25
C LEU A 105 15.34 -4.65 -15.00
N ILE A 106 15.46 -3.38 -14.59
CA ILE A 106 16.22 -2.99 -13.40
C ILE A 106 15.58 -3.53 -12.12
N VAL A 107 14.25 -3.43 -12.00
CA VAL A 107 13.55 -3.94 -10.82
C VAL A 107 13.70 -5.45 -10.73
N LEU A 108 13.47 -6.17 -11.83
CA LEU A 108 13.61 -7.63 -11.89
C LEU A 108 15.01 -8.10 -11.48
N ASP A 109 16.06 -7.46 -11.98
CA ASP A 109 17.45 -7.78 -11.64
C ASP A 109 17.73 -7.57 -10.15
N ILE A 110 17.33 -6.41 -9.60
CA ILE A 110 17.57 -6.06 -8.19
C ILE A 110 16.74 -6.90 -7.23
N THR A 111 15.52 -7.29 -7.61
CA THR A 111 14.71 -8.22 -6.82
C THR A 111 15.07 -9.68 -7.09
N CYS A 112 16.10 -9.95 -7.90
CA CYS A 112 16.57 -11.30 -8.25
C CYS A 112 15.48 -12.18 -8.86
N PHE A 113 14.54 -11.58 -9.61
CA PHE A 113 13.37 -12.24 -10.18
C PHE A 113 12.45 -12.92 -9.14
N ASP A 114 12.63 -12.59 -7.85
CA ASP A 114 11.79 -13.10 -6.76
C ASP A 114 10.52 -12.26 -6.62
N MET A 115 9.48 -12.76 -7.29
CA MET A 115 8.14 -12.21 -7.33
C MET A 115 7.17 -12.91 -6.37
N GLN A 116 7.64 -13.96 -5.67
CA GLN A 116 6.81 -14.69 -4.72
C GLN A 116 6.79 -13.92 -3.40
N ILE A 117 5.60 -13.46 -3.04
CA ILE A 117 5.37 -12.66 -1.85
C ILE A 117 4.18 -13.28 -1.12
N ASP A 118 4.46 -13.79 0.07
CA ASP A 118 3.41 -14.28 0.96
C ASP A 118 2.74 -13.07 1.63
N HIS A 119 1.45 -12.93 1.39
CA HIS A 119 0.66 -11.83 1.92
C HIS A 119 -0.11 -12.27 3.18
N PRO A 120 -0.26 -11.39 4.19
CA PRO A 120 -0.94 -11.71 5.45
C PRO A 120 -2.45 -11.94 5.31
N TYR A 121 -3.04 -11.74 4.13
CA TYR A 121 -4.48 -11.86 3.92
C TYR A 121 -5.00 -13.28 4.19
N TYR A 122 -4.27 -14.32 3.74
CA TYR A 122 -4.69 -15.70 3.95
C TYR A 122 -4.77 -16.04 5.45
N GLU A 123 -3.69 -15.74 6.17
CA GLU A 123 -3.58 -15.91 7.62
C GLU A 123 -4.69 -15.14 8.34
N LEU A 124 -4.95 -13.88 7.95
CA LEU A 124 -6.03 -13.08 8.52
C LEU A 124 -7.39 -13.77 8.37
N PHE A 125 -7.73 -14.29 7.18
CA PHE A 125 -9.01 -14.96 6.98
C PHE A 125 -9.09 -16.29 7.74
N GLU A 126 -7.96 -16.98 7.92
CA GLU A 126 -7.90 -18.15 8.77
C GLU A 126 -8.21 -17.79 10.24
N PHE A 127 -7.59 -16.74 10.77
CA PHE A 127 -7.88 -16.20 12.09
C PHE A 127 -9.37 -15.83 12.25
N VAL A 128 -9.91 -15.08 11.30
CA VAL A 128 -11.30 -14.60 11.31
C VAL A 128 -12.30 -15.75 11.35
N LYS A 129 -12.04 -16.80 10.58
CA LYS A 129 -12.91 -17.99 10.53
C LYS A 129 -12.92 -18.73 11.87
N HIS A 130 -11.76 -18.87 12.52
CA HIS A 130 -11.66 -19.58 13.80
C HIS A 130 -12.26 -18.79 14.97
N MET A 131 -12.06 -17.47 15.00
CA MET A 131 -12.54 -16.60 16.08
C MET A 131 -13.97 -16.08 15.88
N ASN A 132 -14.61 -16.42 14.76
CA ASN A 132 -15.92 -15.92 14.38
C ASN A 132 -16.00 -14.38 14.47
N THR A 133 -14.97 -13.72 13.93
CA THR A 133 -14.77 -12.28 14.07
C THR A 133 -15.86 -11.48 13.34
N PRO A 134 -16.43 -10.42 13.95
CA PRO A 134 -17.40 -9.56 13.30
C PRO A 134 -16.83 -8.87 12.06
N ASN A 135 -17.64 -8.73 11.01
CA ASN A 135 -17.21 -8.13 9.75
C ASN A 135 -16.57 -6.75 9.92
N ASP A 136 -17.08 -5.90 10.82
CA ASP A 136 -16.52 -4.56 11.04
C ASP A 136 -15.06 -4.61 11.49
N VAL A 137 -14.74 -5.55 12.39
CA VAL A 137 -13.37 -5.81 12.86
C VAL A 137 -12.49 -6.34 11.73
N VAL A 138 -13.03 -7.19 10.86
CA VAL A 138 -12.29 -7.70 9.68
C VAL A 138 -11.90 -6.55 8.75
N HIS A 139 -12.81 -5.63 8.46
CA HIS A 139 -12.53 -4.46 7.62
C HIS A 139 -11.50 -3.53 8.27
N ALA A 140 -11.58 -3.33 9.59
CA ALA A 140 -10.57 -2.57 10.34
C ALA A 140 -9.19 -3.25 10.29
N ALA A 141 -9.13 -4.57 10.50
CA ALA A 141 -7.90 -5.34 10.43
C ALA A 141 -7.25 -5.27 9.04
N LEU A 142 -8.04 -5.41 7.97
CA LEU A 142 -7.56 -5.24 6.60
C LEU A 142 -6.98 -3.84 6.36
N ALA A 143 -7.53 -2.80 6.98
CA ALA A 143 -6.97 -1.45 6.89
C ALA A 143 -5.65 -1.28 7.63
N PHE A 144 -5.39 -2.09 8.67
CA PHE A 144 -4.13 -2.12 9.42
C PHE A 144 -3.05 -2.99 8.79
N ILE A 145 -3.41 -3.94 7.92
CA ILE A 145 -2.47 -4.59 7.01
C ILE A 145 -1.99 -3.51 6.04
N THR A 146 -0.90 -2.85 6.42
CA THR A 146 -0.44 -1.66 5.74
C THR A 146 0.70 -2.02 4.79
N ASP A 147 0.39 -2.08 3.50
CA ASP A 147 1.40 -2.17 2.43
C ASP A 147 2.33 -0.94 2.40
N ARG A 148 2.08 0.04 3.26
CA ARG A 148 2.81 1.31 3.39
C ARG A 148 4.15 1.13 4.10
N LEU A 149 4.26 0.11 4.95
CA LEU A 149 5.48 -0.25 5.64
C LEU A 149 6.07 -1.52 5.01
N PRO A 150 7.39 -1.67 5.03
CA PRO A 150 8.06 -2.90 4.59
C PRO A 150 7.89 -4.05 5.60
N LEU A 151 6.75 -4.18 6.29
CA LEU A 151 6.53 -5.21 7.32
C LEU A 151 6.69 -6.62 6.74
N CYS A 152 6.21 -6.83 5.50
CA CYS A 152 6.36 -8.09 4.77
C CYS A 152 7.82 -8.48 4.47
N LEU A 153 8.79 -7.60 4.74
CA LEU A 153 10.22 -7.91 4.62
C LEU A 153 10.85 -8.31 5.96
N TRP A 154 10.20 -7.97 7.07
CA TRP A 154 10.77 -8.08 8.41
C TRP A 154 10.05 -9.14 9.24
N TYR A 155 8.76 -9.33 9.00
CA TYR A 155 7.90 -10.19 9.78
C TYR A 155 7.18 -11.19 8.89
N ASP A 156 6.85 -12.34 9.47
CA ASP A 156 6.07 -13.36 8.80
C ASP A 156 4.60 -12.90 8.62
N PRO A 157 3.91 -13.38 7.58
CA PRO A 157 2.52 -13.00 7.29
C PRO A 157 1.55 -13.26 8.44
N ARG A 158 1.78 -14.32 9.22
CA ARG A 158 0.92 -14.75 10.32
C ARG A 158 0.98 -13.77 11.49
N SER A 159 2.18 -13.31 11.86
CA SER A 159 2.38 -12.28 12.89
C SER A 159 1.81 -10.93 12.48
N ILE A 160 1.94 -10.53 11.20
CA ILE A 160 1.33 -9.29 10.69
C ILE A 160 -0.19 -9.37 10.76
N ALA A 161 -0.78 -10.49 10.34
CA ALA A 161 -2.22 -10.72 10.40
C ALA A 161 -2.74 -10.68 11.85
N ALA A 162 -2.04 -11.33 12.77
CA ALA A 162 -2.37 -11.31 14.20
C ALA A 162 -2.36 -9.90 14.79
N ALA A 163 -1.31 -9.11 14.50
CA ALA A 163 -1.20 -7.72 14.95
C ALA A 163 -2.33 -6.86 14.39
N ALA A 164 -2.61 -6.96 13.09
CA ALA A 164 -3.68 -6.22 12.44
C ALA A 164 -5.06 -6.56 13.01
N LEU A 165 -5.31 -7.84 13.30
CA LEU A 165 -6.56 -8.29 13.89
C LEU A 165 -6.72 -7.79 15.34
N LEU A 166 -5.67 -7.89 16.15
CA LEU A 166 -5.66 -7.36 17.52
C LEU A 166 -6.00 -5.86 17.53
N MET A 167 -5.37 -5.10 16.62
CA MET A 167 -5.69 -3.69 16.43
C MET A 167 -7.14 -3.45 15.98
N GLY A 168 -7.68 -4.30 15.11
CA GLY A 168 -9.08 -4.25 14.69
C GLY A 168 -10.05 -4.39 15.86
N TYR A 169 -9.84 -5.38 16.72
CA TYR A 169 -10.65 -5.59 17.93
C TYR A 169 -10.55 -4.40 18.89
N HIS A 170 -9.32 -3.95 19.15
CA HIS A 170 -9.07 -2.80 20.02
C HIS A 170 -9.68 -1.50 19.47
N GLY A 171 -9.69 -1.30 18.14
CA GLY A 171 -10.27 -0.12 17.50
C GLY A 171 -11.80 -0.05 17.56
N HIS A 172 -12.46 -1.18 17.80
CA HIS A 172 -13.93 -1.28 17.92
C HIS A 172 -14.42 -1.46 19.36
N ASP A 173 -13.52 -1.40 20.36
CA ASP A 173 -13.81 -1.67 21.77
C ASP A 173 -14.47 -3.04 22.01
N ILE A 174 -14.16 -4.03 21.15
CA ILE A 174 -14.66 -5.40 21.28
C ILE A 174 -13.60 -6.22 22.02
N GLN A 175 -14.05 -6.99 23.02
CA GLN A 175 -13.16 -7.88 23.74
C GLN A 175 -12.57 -8.92 22.79
N PHE A 176 -11.23 -8.96 22.72
CA PHE A 176 -10.53 -9.96 21.93
C PHE A 176 -10.81 -11.35 22.52
N PRO A 177 -11.23 -12.34 21.69
CA PRO A 177 -11.51 -13.69 22.16
C PRO A 177 -10.19 -14.39 22.53
N ALA A 178 -9.77 -14.22 23.79
CA ALA A 178 -8.52 -14.75 24.34
C ALA A 178 -8.67 -16.22 24.75
N ASP A 179 -9.19 -17.07 23.86
CA ASP A 179 -9.31 -18.51 24.09
C ASP A 179 -7.93 -19.17 24.02
N THR A 180 -7.32 -19.34 25.19
CA THR A 180 -5.98 -19.91 25.39
C THR A 180 -5.86 -21.38 24.98
N ASN A 181 -6.98 -22.08 24.87
CA ASN A 181 -7.03 -23.49 24.44
C ASN A 181 -7.00 -23.66 22.90
N SER A 182 -7.10 -22.57 22.15
CA SER A 182 -6.99 -22.62 20.69
C SER A 182 -5.52 -22.53 20.26
N VAL A 183 -5.17 -23.18 19.14
CA VAL A 183 -3.83 -23.08 18.51
C VAL A 183 -3.42 -21.62 18.29
N TRP A 184 -4.40 -20.74 18.06
CA TRP A 184 -4.18 -19.31 17.88
C TRP A 184 -3.95 -18.56 19.20
N GLY A 185 -4.72 -18.88 20.25
CA GLY A 185 -4.50 -18.31 21.58
C GLY A 185 -3.09 -18.60 22.11
N GLU A 186 -2.61 -19.83 21.90
CA GLU A 186 -1.23 -20.23 22.22
C GLU A 186 -0.20 -19.45 21.39
N TYR A 187 -0.45 -19.27 20.08
CA TYR A 187 0.40 -18.47 19.20
C TYR A 187 0.52 -17.02 19.66
N LEU A 188 -0.60 -16.39 20.02
CA LEU A 188 -0.65 -15.00 20.48
C LEU A 188 0.08 -14.81 21.81
N GLN A 189 -0.04 -15.77 22.73
CA GLN A 189 0.69 -15.75 24.00
C GLN A 189 2.19 -15.87 23.77
N THR A 190 2.59 -16.84 22.96
CA THR A 190 4.00 -17.14 22.66
C THR A 190 4.68 -15.98 21.95
N ASN A 191 3.98 -15.30 21.04
CA ASN A 191 4.51 -14.21 20.23
C ASN A 191 4.04 -12.81 20.67
N SER A 192 3.61 -12.66 21.92
CA SER A 192 3.01 -11.43 22.41
C SER A 192 3.93 -10.21 22.29
N ASP A 193 5.23 -10.37 22.60
CA ASP A 193 6.24 -9.32 22.45
C ASP A 193 6.42 -8.90 20.98
N LEU A 194 6.53 -9.86 20.07
CA LEU A 194 6.67 -9.64 18.63
C LEU A 194 5.45 -8.90 18.05
N ILE A 195 4.24 -9.33 18.44
CA ILE A 195 3.00 -8.68 18.02
C ILE A 195 2.96 -7.24 18.53
N GLY A 196 3.38 -7.01 19.78
CA GLY A 196 3.50 -5.66 20.35
C GLY A 196 4.44 -4.75 19.55
N GLU A 197 5.58 -5.28 19.09
CA GLU A 197 6.53 -4.56 18.23
C GLU A 197 5.93 -4.20 16.87
N ILE A 198 5.23 -5.13 16.23
CA ILE A 198 4.56 -4.90 14.94
C ILE A 198 3.47 -3.84 15.10
N VAL A 199 2.64 -3.94 16.15
CA VAL A 199 1.61 -2.94 16.46
C VAL A 199 2.25 -1.56 16.68
N GLY A 200 3.33 -1.48 17.45
CA GLY A 200 4.09 -0.24 17.65
C GLY A 200 4.56 0.38 16.34
N SER A 201 5.14 -0.45 15.46
CA SER A 201 5.62 -0.05 14.14
C SER A 201 4.50 0.49 13.25
N ILE A 202 3.34 -0.18 13.24
CA ILE A 202 2.16 0.29 12.49
C ILE A 202 1.68 1.63 13.05
N MET A 203 1.56 1.76 14.37
CA MET A 203 1.08 2.96 15.04
C MET A 203 1.98 4.18 14.83
N ASP A 204 3.29 3.98 14.69
CA ASP A 204 4.24 5.06 14.43
C ASP A 204 3.97 5.77 13.09
N VAL A 205 3.44 5.06 12.09
CA VAL A 205 3.02 5.68 10.81
C VAL A 205 1.92 6.72 11.03
N TYR A 206 1.00 6.46 11.96
CA TYR A 206 -0.12 7.36 12.27
C TYR A 206 0.30 8.56 13.12
N LYS A 207 1.47 8.50 13.78
CA LYS A 207 2.05 9.62 14.54
C LYS A 207 2.73 10.66 13.64
N LEU A 208 3.04 10.31 12.39
CA LEU A 208 3.68 11.23 11.45
C LEU A 208 2.79 12.45 11.17
N PRO A 209 3.36 13.67 11.12
CA PRO A 209 2.57 14.88 10.94
C PRO A 209 1.82 14.87 9.60
N LYS A 210 0.51 15.14 9.63
CA LYS A 210 -0.38 15.33 8.46
C LYS A 210 0.10 16.39 7.45
N LYS A 211 1.14 17.17 7.78
CA LYS A 211 1.77 18.21 6.93
C LYS A 211 2.26 17.70 5.56
N TYR A 212 2.42 16.40 5.37
CA TYR A 212 2.86 15.84 4.09
C TYR A 212 1.73 15.26 3.23
N SER A 213 0.48 15.29 3.72
CA SER A 213 -0.72 14.88 2.98
C SER A 213 -1.21 15.96 2.00
N ASN A 214 -0.80 17.21 2.15
CA ASN A 214 -1.19 18.33 1.29
C ASN A 214 0.06 19.12 0.88
N ASN A 215 0.61 18.84 -0.29
CA ASN A 215 1.42 19.80 -1.06
C ASN A 215 1.40 19.36 -2.54
N ASN A 216 0.26 19.60 -3.19
CA ASN A 216 0.12 20.02 -4.59
C ASN A 216 -1.36 19.97 -5.01
N THR A 217 -2.19 20.81 -4.39
CA THR A 217 -3.39 21.34 -5.04
C THR A 217 -3.16 22.85 -5.17
N PRO A 218 -3.16 23.42 -6.39
CA PRO A 218 -3.13 24.86 -6.54
C PRO A 218 -4.40 25.41 -5.89
N ASN A 219 -4.20 26.29 -4.91
CA ASN A 219 -5.23 27.15 -4.33
C ASN A 219 -5.97 27.86 -5.48
N ASN A 220 -7.21 27.45 -5.75
CA ASN A 220 -8.12 28.24 -6.58
C ASN A 220 -9.18 28.83 -5.66
N ASN A 221 -8.74 29.76 -4.81
CA ASN A 221 -9.64 30.67 -4.12
C ASN A 221 -10.07 31.74 -5.12
N ASN A 222 -11.24 31.55 -5.71
CA ASN A 222 -12.07 32.63 -6.25
C ASN A 222 -13.54 32.31 -5.95
N ASN A 223 -13.90 32.42 -4.67
CA ASN A 223 -15.30 32.56 -4.27
C ASN A 223 -15.69 34.02 -4.38
N ASN A 224 -16.18 34.43 -5.55
CA ASN A 224 -17.01 35.61 -5.72
C ASN A 224 -18.35 35.17 -6.31
N TYR A 225 -19.26 34.74 -5.43
CA TYR A 225 -20.69 34.80 -5.74
C TYR A 225 -21.34 35.75 -4.75
N HIS A 226 -21.61 36.95 -5.28
CA HIS A 226 -22.45 37.95 -4.68
C HIS A 226 -23.79 37.34 -4.24
N SER A 227 -24.07 37.47 -2.95
CA SER A 227 -25.42 37.65 -2.44
C SER A 227 -26.06 38.84 -3.14
N SER A 228 -27.17 38.63 -3.87
CA SER A 228 -28.12 39.69 -4.23
C SER A 228 -29.50 39.09 -4.55
N ASN A 229 -30.37 39.21 -3.54
CA ASN A 229 -31.78 39.55 -3.61
C ASN A 229 -32.83 38.55 -4.15
N ASN A 230 -33.54 37.98 -3.17
CA ASN A 230 -35.00 37.87 -3.16
C ASN A 230 -35.68 39.16 -3.66
N LYS A 231 -36.59 39.03 -4.64
CA LYS A 231 -37.92 39.67 -4.71
C LYS A 231 -38.60 39.33 -6.04
N ARG A 232 -39.54 38.40 -6.02
CA ARG A 232 -40.97 38.60 -6.34
C ARG A 232 -41.72 37.28 -6.24
#